data_AF-A0A1S9AUP2-F1
#
_entry.id   AF-A0A1S9AUP2-F1
#
_cell.length_a   1.000
_cell.length_b   1.000
_cell.length_c   1.000
_cell.angle_alpha   90.00
_cell.angle_beta   90.00
_cell.angle_gamma   90.00
#
_symmetry.space_group_name_H-M   'P 1'
#
loop_
_entity.id
_entity.type
_entity.pdbx_description
1 polymer ?
#
loop_
_entity_poly.entity_id
_entity_poly.type
_entity_poly.pdbx_seq_one_letter_code
_entity_poly.pdbx_strand_id
1 'polypeptide(L)'
;MSTKFLSPLLLLLGLSASACGQQQKTAPANTATPKPNLATKNPFQQVDVPDDVLTKINQAIKRQEKLPQNAFPIYVFNLEQRDDYKFHDGIYSYKLSSPHAKRRFFIVYNGVTTLFEETYIDNVLREYLLFLEKSKIPTQLSIRYLKVISKFLEDQYNAEHR
;
A
#
# COMPACT_ATOMS: atom_id res chain seq x y z
N MET A 1 4.94 -62.26 -12.47
CA MET A 1 4.20 -63.53 -12.39
C MET A 1 3.24 -63.42 -11.21
N SER A 2 1.95 -63.68 -11.25
CA SER A 2 1.03 -64.17 -12.27
C SER A 2 -0.40 -63.84 -11.80
N THR A 3 -1.20 -63.28 -12.70
CA THR A 3 -2.66 -63.40 -12.96
C THR A 3 -3.56 -64.11 -11.91
N LYS A 4 -4.81 -63.70 -11.60
CA LYS A 4 -6.07 -63.75 -12.39
C LYS A 4 -7.22 -63.18 -11.49
N PHE A 5 -8.17 -62.32 -11.91
CA PHE A 5 -9.27 -62.39 -12.89
C PHE A 5 -10.65 -62.81 -12.29
N LEU A 6 -11.71 -62.16 -12.83
CA LEU A 6 -13.15 -62.51 -12.91
C LEU A 6 -14.15 -62.06 -11.81
N SER A 7 -14.97 -61.06 -12.17
CA SER A 7 -16.46 -61.06 -11.98
C SER A 7 -17.10 -62.11 -12.93
N PRO A 8 -18.37 -62.57 -12.80
CA PRO A 8 -19.60 -61.81 -13.13
C PRO A 8 -20.92 -62.32 -12.43
N LEU A 9 -22.09 -62.04 -13.03
CA LEU A 9 -23.53 -62.33 -12.71
C LEU A 9 -24.22 -61.25 -11.86
N LEU A 10 -25.16 -60.40 -12.30
CA LEU A 10 -26.19 -60.36 -13.37
C LEU A 10 -27.41 -61.29 -13.18
N LEU A 11 -28.60 -60.70 -13.42
CA LEU A 11 -29.98 -61.24 -13.56
C LEU A 11 -30.86 -61.25 -12.28
N LEU A 12 -32.14 -60.82 -12.25
CA LEU A 12 -33.03 -60.27 -13.29
C LEU A 12 -34.36 -59.74 -12.67
N LEU A 13 -34.99 -58.79 -13.38
CA LEU A 13 -36.44 -58.55 -13.58
C LEU A 13 -37.38 -58.12 -12.42
N GLY A 14 -37.98 -56.95 -12.62
CA GLY A 14 -39.35 -56.60 -12.22
C GLY A 14 -39.91 -55.58 -13.21
N LEU A 15 -40.91 -55.97 -14.00
CA LEU A 15 -41.50 -55.22 -15.11
C LEU A 15 -42.88 -54.68 -14.73
N SER A 16 -43.27 -53.59 -15.41
CA SER A 16 -44.65 -53.06 -15.61
C SER A 16 -45.23 -52.18 -14.49
N ALA A 17 -45.99 -51.11 -14.73
CA ALA A 17 -46.32 -50.33 -15.93
C ALA A 17 -47.01 -49.01 -15.48
N SER A 18 -47.19 -48.13 -16.47
CA SER A 18 -48.25 -47.10 -16.60
C SER A 18 -47.92 -45.64 -16.32
N ALA A 19 -48.20 -44.89 -17.38
CA ALA A 19 -47.99 -43.47 -17.63
C ALA A 19 -48.97 -42.56 -16.90
N CYS A 20 -48.55 -41.33 -16.61
CA CYS A 20 -49.26 -40.13 -17.03
C CYS A 20 -48.37 -38.90 -16.77
N GLY A 21 -48.36 -37.96 -17.71
CA GLY A 21 -47.33 -36.93 -17.82
C GLY A 21 -47.39 -35.82 -16.79
N GLN A 22 -46.26 -35.09 -16.72
CA GLN A 22 -46.21 -33.64 -16.54
C GLN A 22 -44.82 -33.17 -16.98
N GLN A 23 -44.72 -32.63 -18.20
CA GLN A 23 -43.54 -31.89 -18.64
C GLN A 23 -43.53 -30.55 -17.88
N GLN A 24 -42.76 -30.48 -16.79
CA GLN A 24 -42.39 -29.21 -16.18
C GLN A 24 -41.26 -28.59 -17.01
N LYS A 25 -41.63 -27.53 -17.72
CA LYS A 25 -40.77 -26.63 -18.48
C LYS A 25 -39.81 -25.93 -17.50
N THR A 26 -38.62 -26.47 -17.30
CA THR A 26 -37.57 -25.83 -16.50
C THR A 26 -37.11 -24.56 -17.20
N ALA A 27 -37.29 -23.41 -16.56
CA ALA A 27 -36.68 -22.15 -16.95
C ALA A 27 -35.15 -22.27 -16.88
N PRO A 28 -34.39 -21.63 -17.79
CA PRO A 28 -32.93 -21.72 -17.77
C PRO A 28 -32.39 -21.09 -16.48
N ALA A 29 -31.49 -21.83 -15.82
CA ALA A 29 -30.74 -21.35 -14.67
C ALA A 29 -30.01 -20.06 -15.05
N ASN A 30 -30.36 -18.96 -14.38
CA ASN A 30 -29.58 -17.73 -14.40
C ASN A 30 -28.21 -18.03 -13.75
N THR A 31 -27.24 -18.41 -14.56
CA THR A 31 -25.81 -18.33 -14.23
C THR A 31 -25.44 -16.87 -14.08
N ALA A 32 -25.78 -16.28 -12.94
CA ALA A 32 -25.15 -15.06 -12.47
C ALA A 32 -23.67 -15.40 -12.29
N THR A 33 -22.85 -14.95 -13.24
CA THR A 33 -21.41 -14.86 -13.06
C THR A 33 -21.13 -14.16 -11.73
N PRO A 34 -20.21 -14.67 -10.89
CA PRO A 34 -19.79 -13.95 -9.70
C PRO A 34 -19.33 -12.57 -10.16
N LYS A 35 -19.97 -11.50 -9.66
CA LYS A 35 -19.45 -10.15 -9.84
C LYS A 35 -17.98 -10.18 -9.40
N PRO A 36 -17.04 -9.65 -10.21
CA PRO A 36 -15.67 -9.52 -9.75
C PRO A 36 -15.71 -8.79 -8.41
N ASN A 37 -15.11 -9.39 -7.39
CA ASN A 37 -14.94 -8.74 -6.11
C ASN A 37 -13.95 -7.59 -6.35
N LEU A 38 -14.49 -6.45 -6.77
CA LEU A 38 -13.82 -5.18 -6.76
C LEU A 38 -13.62 -4.86 -5.28
N ALA A 39 -12.57 -5.42 -4.69
CA ALA A 39 -11.95 -4.84 -3.52
C ALA A 39 -11.48 -3.45 -3.99
N THR A 40 -12.39 -2.48 -3.88
CA THR A 40 -12.16 -1.09 -4.26
C THR A 40 -11.01 -0.62 -3.41
N LYS A 41 -9.82 -0.53 -4.01
CA LYS A 41 -8.62 -0.05 -3.33
C LYS A 41 -8.95 1.32 -2.75
N ASN A 42 -8.88 1.46 -1.43
CA ASN A 42 -9.24 2.70 -0.77
C ASN A 42 -8.25 3.80 -1.25
N PRO A 43 -8.71 4.82 -1.98
CA PRO A 43 -7.82 5.85 -2.54
C PRO A 43 -7.19 6.74 -1.46
N PHE A 44 -7.68 6.64 -0.21
CA PHE A 44 -7.19 7.36 0.95
C PHE A 44 -6.36 6.47 1.89
N GLN A 45 -6.02 5.24 1.48
CA GLN A 45 -5.18 4.35 2.28
C GLN A 45 -3.77 4.95 2.43
N GLN A 46 -3.26 4.87 3.65
CA GLN A 46 -1.98 5.45 4.07
C GLN A 46 -1.12 4.38 4.72
N VAL A 47 0.16 4.71 4.92
CA VAL A 47 1.08 3.86 5.67
C VAL A 47 0.64 3.81 7.13
N ASP A 48 0.58 2.60 7.69
CA ASP A 48 0.33 2.38 9.12
C ASP A 48 1.61 2.63 9.93
N VAL A 49 1.76 3.86 10.43
CA VAL A 49 3.00 4.35 11.07
C VAL A 49 2.95 4.13 12.59
N PRO A 50 4.02 3.57 13.21
CA PRO A 50 4.11 3.43 14.67
C PRO A 50 3.95 4.76 15.43
N ASP A 51 3.35 4.69 16.63
CA ASP A 51 3.03 5.86 17.46
C ASP A 51 4.26 6.73 17.79
N ASP A 52 5.43 6.14 17.98
CA ASP A 52 6.67 6.88 18.29
C ASP A 52 7.12 7.73 17.10
N VAL A 53 6.98 7.20 15.88
CA VAL A 53 7.27 7.90 14.63
C VAL A 53 6.24 9.00 14.40
N LEU A 54 4.95 8.69 14.60
CA LEU A 54 3.88 9.67 14.49
C LEU A 54 4.07 10.82 15.49
N THR A 55 4.53 10.53 16.71
CA THR A 55 4.88 11.55 17.72
C THR A 55 6.00 12.47 17.24
N LYS A 56 7.08 11.91 16.67
CA LYS A 56 8.19 12.69 16.10
C LYS A 56 7.70 13.59 14.95
N ILE A 57 6.86 13.09 14.06
CA ILE A 57 6.27 13.86 12.95
C ILE A 57 5.40 15.00 13.48
N ASN A 58 4.51 14.73 14.44
CA ASN A 58 3.67 15.76 15.06
C ASN A 58 4.49 16.89 15.69
N GLN A 59 5.58 16.55 16.37
CA GLN A 59 6.49 17.54 16.95
C GLN A 59 7.19 18.38 15.89
N ALA A 60 7.63 17.77 14.78
CA ALA A 60 8.23 18.49 13.66
C ALA A 60 7.24 19.46 13.01
N ILE A 61 6.02 19.00 12.72
CA ILE A 61 4.95 19.85 12.17
C ILE A 61 4.65 21.02 13.10
N LYS A 62 4.59 20.80 14.42
CA LYS A 62 4.36 21.87 15.38
C LYS A 62 5.44 22.96 15.28
N ARG A 63 6.71 22.58 15.15
CA ARG A 63 7.82 23.53 14.98
C ARG A 63 7.70 24.30 13.66
N GLN A 64 7.35 23.60 12.58
CA GLN A 64 7.34 24.13 11.22
C GLN A 64 6.14 25.04 10.92
N GLU A 65 4.94 24.60 11.31
CA GLU A 65 3.69 25.26 10.93
C GLU A 65 3.18 26.23 12.02
N LYS A 66 3.86 26.30 13.18
CA LYS A 66 3.50 27.15 14.34
C LYS A 66 2.05 26.97 14.79
N LEU A 67 1.51 25.76 14.67
CA LEU A 67 0.12 25.45 14.98
C LEU A 67 -0.08 25.04 16.46
N PRO A 68 -1.28 25.32 17.04
CA PRO A 68 -1.70 24.66 18.28
C PRO A 68 -1.86 23.13 18.06
N GLN A 69 -1.77 22.37 19.15
CA GLN A 69 -1.68 20.90 19.14
C GLN A 69 -2.88 20.24 18.41
N ASN A 70 -2.62 19.17 17.65
CA ASN A 70 -3.62 18.26 17.08
C ASN A 70 -4.65 18.86 16.10
N ALA A 71 -4.34 19.97 15.43
CA ALA A 71 -5.34 20.68 14.62
C ALA A 71 -5.85 19.91 13.38
N PHE A 72 -5.00 19.07 12.76
CA PHE A 72 -5.36 18.38 11.51
C PHE A 72 -4.72 17.00 11.37
N PRO A 73 -5.38 16.06 10.67
CA PRO A 73 -4.80 14.77 10.30
C PRO A 73 -3.48 14.92 9.55
N ILE A 74 -2.59 13.95 9.71
CA ILE A 74 -1.32 13.87 8.96
C ILE A 74 -1.44 12.73 7.96
N TYR A 75 -1.08 13.03 6.72
CA TYR A 75 -1.01 12.03 5.67
C TYR A 75 0.40 11.49 5.52
N VAL A 76 0.57 10.17 5.57
CA VAL A 76 1.87 9.50 5.33
C VAL A 76 1.80 8.52 4.16
N PHE A 77 2.74 8.66 3.22
CA PHE A 77 2.82 7.82 2.03
C PHE A 77 4.25 7.40 1.73
N ASN A 78 4.45 6.14 1.37
CA ASN A 78 5.72 5.64 0.85
C ASN A 78 6.05 6.35 -0.48
N LEU A 79 7.26 6.91 -0.58
CA LEU A 79 7.71 7.70 -1.74
C LEU A 79 8.31 6.82 -2.85
N GLU A 80 8.75 5.61 -2.54
CA GLU A 80 9.23 4.65 -3.54
C GLU A 80 8.08 3.86 -4.16
N GLN A 81 7.13 3.41 -3.33
CA GLN A 81 6.01 2.59 -3.74
C GLN A 81 4.73 3.15 -3.12
N ARG A 82 4.02 4.00 -3.88
CA ARG A 82 2.83 4.70 -3.39
C ARG A 82 1.71 3.78 -2.86
N ASP A 83 1.69 2.56 -3.37
CA ASP A 83 0.72 1.53 -3.07
C ASP A 83 1.16 0.59 -1.94
N ASP A 84 2.33 0.82 -1.37
CA ASP A 84 2.81 0.12 -0.19
C ASP A 84 2.42 0.87 1.08
N TYR A 85 1.53 0.25 1.85
CA TYR A 85 0.94 0.79 3.06
C TYR A 85 1.58 0.22 4.34
N LYS A 86 2.60 -0.62 4.20
CA LYS A 86 3.30 -1.20 5.35
C LYS A 86 4.45 -0.30 5.76
N PHE A 87 4.67 -0.18 7.07
CA PHE A 87 5.81 0.55 7.59
C PHE A 87 7.02 -0.37 7.75
N HIS A 88 8.09 -0.03 7.05
CA HIS A 88 9.40 -0.69 7.09
C HIS A 88 10.51 0.31 6.75
N ASP A 89 11.76 -0.15 6.68
CA ASP A 89 12.88 0.69 6.21
C ASP A 89 12.60 1.22 4.79
N GLY A 90 12.72 2.53 4.61
CA GLY A 90 12.26 3.20 3.40
C GLY A 90 12.18 4.71 3.55
N ILE A 91 11.74 5.37 2.48
CA ILE A 91 11.55 6.82 2.41
C ILE A 91 10.07 7.14 2.27
N TYR A 92 9.58 8.07 3.09
CA TYR A 92 8.17 8.38 3.24
C TYR A 92 7.95 9.88 3.17
N SER A 93 6.85 10.30 2.56
CA SER A 93 6.37 11.67 2.64
C SER A 93 5.35 11.82 3.75
N TYR A 94 5.35 12.98 4.38
CA TYR A 94 4.31 13.39 5.30
C TYR A 94 3.80 14.80 4.96
N LYS A 95 2.50 15.02 5.14
CA LYS A 95 1.88 16.34 4.96
C LYS A 95 0.73 16.49 5.95
N LEU A 96 0.64 17.65 6.58
CA LEU A 96 -0.56 18.04 7.33
C LEU A 96 -1.75 18.19 6.38
N SER A 97 -2.96 17.84 6.81
CA SER A 97 -4.20 18.02 6.05
C SER A 97 -4.64 19.49 5.94
N SER A 98 -3.74 20.36 5.48
CA SER A 98 -3.98 21.76 5.14
C SER A 98 -3.50 22.02 3.71
N PRO A 99 -4.25 22.78 2.89
CA PRO A 99 -3.87 23.07 1.51
C PRO A 99 -2.52 23.80 1.43
N HIS A 100 -2.25 24.70 2.38
CA HIS A 100 -1.01 25.48 2.44
C HIS A 100 0.15 24.77 3.13
N ALA A 101 -0.09 23.61 3.75
CA ALA A 101 0.99 22.88 4.41
C ALA A 101 1.99 22.33 3.37
N LYS A 102 3.27 22.58 3.61
CA LYS A 102 4.34 22.01 2.80
C LYS A 102 4.44 20.51 3.07
N ARG A 103 4.57 19.73 2.00
CA ARG A 103 4.84 18.29 2.11
C ARG A 103 6.35 18.10 2.34
N ARG A 104 6.71 17.25 3.31
CA ARG A 104 8.09 16.93 3.70
C ARG A 104 8.29 15.43 3.65
N PHE A 105 9.48 14.95 3.99
CA PHE A 105 9.78 13.52 3.99
C PHE A 105 10.66 13.08 5.15
N PHE A 106 10.70 11.78 5.41
CA PHE A 106 11.59 11.15 6.37
C PHE A 106 12.11 9.83 5.82
N ILE A 107 13.24 9.39 6.35
CA ILE A 107 13.84 8.09 6.02
C ILE A 107 13.88 7.25 7.28
N VAL A 108 13.49 5.98 7.14
CA VAL A 108 13.63 4.94 8.15
C VAL A 108 14.71 3.98 7.68
N TYR A 109 15.73 3.78 8.50
CA TYR A 109 16.79 2.82 8.22
C TYR A 109 17.27 2.17 9.50
N ASN A 110 17.29 0.83 9.54
CA ASN A 110 17.57 0.04 10.73
C ASN A 110 16.73 0.48 11.93
N GLY A 111 15.45 0.78 11.70
CA GLY A 111 14.52 1.27 12.74
C GLY A 111 14.76 2.70 13.22
N VAL A 112 15.77 3.41 12.70
CA VAL A 112 16.03 4.82 13.03
C VAL A 112 15.28 5.71 12.07
N THR A 113 14.40 6.55 12.60
CA THR A 113 13.68 7.58 11.83
C THR A 113 14.48 8.88 11.78
N THR A 114 14.79 9.36 10.59
CA THR A 114 15.41 10.65 10.33
C THR A 114 14.43 11.56 9.58
N LEU A 115 14.01 12.65 10.21
CA LEU A 115 13.13 13.65 9.62
C LEU A 115 13.94 14.67 8.82
N PHE A 116 13.42 15.06 7.66
CA PHE A 116 13.93 16.16 6.85
C PHE A 116 12.96 17.33 7.01
N GLU A 117 13.43 18.44 7.58
CA GLU A 117 12.56 19.56 7.97
C GLU A 117 12.51 20.65 6.89
N GLU A 118 13.56 20.72 6.07
CA GLU A 118 13.76 21.72 5.05
C GLU A 118 13.00 21.41 3.75
N THR A 119 12.73 22.46 2.97
CA THR A 119 12.00 22.34 1.69
C THR A 119 12.75 22.88 0.49
N TYR A 120 13.82 23.64 0.73
CA TYR A 120 14.68 24.18 -0.33
C TYR A 120 15.75 23.16 -0.70
N ILE A 121 16.04 23.04 -2.00
CA ILE A 121 16.92 22.00 -2.55
C ILE A 121 18.28 21.95 -1.82
N ASP A 122 18.96 23.10 -1.70
CA ASP A 122 20.28 23.16 -1.06
C ASP A 122 20.27 22.69 0.39
N ASN A 123 19.21 23.01 1.14
CA ASN A 123 19.08 22.62 2.53
C ASN A 123 18.72 21.14 2.67
N VAL A 124 17.84 20.62 1.81
CA VAL A 124 17.50 19.20 1.78
C VAL A 124 18.72 18.35 1.43
N LEU A 125 19.56 18.80 0.49
CA LEU A 125 20.80 18.11 0.16
C LEU A 125 21.79 18.12 1.34
N ARG A 126 21.88 19.21 2.09
CA ARG A 126 22.70 19.26 3.33
C ARG A 126 22.19 18.27 4.38
N GLU A 127 20.90 18.24 4.65
CA GLU A 127 20.29 17.24 5.56
C GLU A 127 20.57 15.82 5.08
N TYR A 128 20.54 15.59 3.77
CA TYR A 128 20.80 14.28 3.17
C TYR A 128 22.25 13.84 3.37
N LEU A 129 23.21 14.74 3.14
CA LEU A 129 24.63 14.46 3.40
C LEU A 129 24.87 14.11 4.89
N LEU A 130 24.24 14.84 5.81
CA LEU A 130 24.30 14.54 7.24
C LEU A 130 23.67 13.17 7.58
N PHE A 131 22.59 12.80 6.92
CA PHE A 131 21.98 11.48 7.05
C PHE A 131 22.94 10.38 6.56
N LEU A 132 23.62 10.57 5.42
CA LEU A 132 24.58 9.59 4.89
C LEU A 132 25.76 9.39 5.84
N GLU A 133 26.30 10.46 6.40
CA GLU A 133 27.41 10.42 7.35
C GLU A 133 27.03 9.63 8.62
N LYS A 134 25.82 9.85 9.15
CA LYS A 134 25.35 9.23 10.40
C LYS A 134 24.90 7.78 10.22
N SER A 135 24.13 7.50 9.17
CA SER A 135 23.48 6.20 8.97
C SER A 135 24.39 5.14 8.39
N LYS A 136 25.47 5.56 7.69
CA LYS A 136 26.41 4.67 6.98
C LYS A 136 25.68 3.67 6.07
N ILE A 137 24.60 4.12 5.42
CA ILE A 137 23.82 3.28 4.50
C ILE A 137 24.66 2.83 3.29
N PRO A 138 24.38 1.67 2.68
CA PRO A 138 25.09 1.22 1.49
C PRO A 138 24.95 2.21 0.34
N THR A 139 26.03 2.37 -0.45
CA THR A 139 26.07 3.29 -1.60
C THR A 139 24.93 3.06 -2.60
N GLN A 140 24.52 1.81 -2.81
CA GLN A 140 23.39 1.51 -3.68
C GLN A 140 22.07 2.08 -3.16
N LEU A 141 21.86 2.03 -1.84
CA LEU A 141 20.66 2.58 -1.19
C LEU A 141 20.72 4.11 -1.15
N SER A 142 21.91 4.70 -0.96
CA SER A 142 22.06 6.16 -0.99
C SER A 142 21.79 6.74 -2.39
N ILE A 143 22.24 6.07 -3.46
CA ILE A 143 21.90 6.49 -4.83
C ILE A 143 20.39 6.36 -5.07
N ARG A 144 19.77 5.30 -4.55
CA ARG A 144 18.32 5.08 -4.68
C ARG A 144 17.51 6.17 -3.99
N TYR A 145 17.78 6.46 -2.72
CA TYR A 145 17.08 7.51 -2.00
C TYR A 145 17.31 8.88 -2.61
N LEU A 146 18.51 9.19 -3.10
CA LEU A 146 18.76 10.46 -3.79
C LEU A 146 17.86 10.62 -5.02
N LYS A 147 17.66 9.56 -5.83
CA LYS A 147 16.72 9.60 -6.98
C LYS A 147 15.29 9.89 -6.55
N VAL A 148 14.83 9.27 -5.47
CA VAL A 148 13.48 9.47 -4.92
C VAL A 148 13.31 10.91 -4.42
N ILE A 149 14.32 11.44 -3.71
CA ILE A 149 14.34 12.82 -3.21
C ILE A 149 14.33 13.80 -4.39
N SER A 150 15.13 13.59 -5.44
CA SER A 150 15.14 14.45 -6.63
C SER A 150 13.76 14.53 -7.28
N LYS A 151 13.10 13.38 -7.49
CA LYS A 151 11.73 13.32 -8.04
C LYS A 151 10.74 14.02 -7.13
N PHE A 152 10.84 13.80 -5.81
CA PHE A 152 9.98 14.44 -4.84
C PHE A 152 10.08 15.97 -4.88
N LEU A 153 11.29 16.52 -4.99
CA LEU A 153 11.53 17.96 -5.06
C LEU A 153 11.04 18.56 -6.38
N GLU A 154 11.24 17.86 -7.50
CA GLU A 154 10.70 18.24 -8.80
C GLU A 154 9.17 18.32 -8.79
N ASP A 155 8.51 17.30 -8.22
CA ASP A 155 7.04 17.28 -8.09
C ASP A 155 6.52 18.47 -7.26
N GLN A 156 7.27 18.90 -6.23
CA GLN A 156 6.88 20.04 -5.39
C GLN A 156 7.05 21.36 -6.13
N TYR A 157 8.19 21.56 -6.79
CA TYR A 157 8.46 22.73 -7.62
C TYR A 157 7.35 22.90 -8.68
N ASN A 158 7.02 21.82 -9.37
CA ASN A 158 5.96 21.82 -10.38
C ASN A 158 4.57 22.08 -9.79
N ALA A 159 4.30 21.70 -8.55
CA ALA A 159 3.01 21.96 -7.91
C ALA A 159 2.86 23.43 -7.46
N GLU A 160 3.97 24.11 -7.12
CA GLU A 160 3.97 25.52 -6.69
C GLU A 160 3.94 26.51 -7.87
N HIS A 161 4.29 26.07 -9.09
CA HIS A 161 4.42 26.91 -10.29
C HIS A 161 3.44 26.55 -11.41
N ARG A 162 2.30 25.91 -11.07
CA ARG A 162 1.16 25.67 -11.98
C ARG A 162 0.09 26.73 -11.77
#